data_AF-A0A2H0V5V2-F1
#
_entry.id   AF-A0A2H0V5V2-F1
#
_cell.length_a   1.000
_cell.length_b   1.000
_cell.length_c   1.000
_cell.angle_alpha   90.00
_cell.angle_beta   90.00
_cell.angle_gamma   90.00
#
_symmetry.space_group_name_H-M   'P 1'
#
loop_
_entity.id
_entity.type
_entity.pdbx_description
1 polymer ?
#
loop_
_entity_poly.entity_id
_entity_poly.type
_entity_poly.pdbx_seq_one_letter_code
_entity_poly.pdbx_strand_id
1 'polypeptide(L)'
;MSVPVIIANPGVNYPDQTCYVVGENGIFLRWLSPLITAMIRVDYCQTLQQSSLEVLQEYARIGIRPLPAKKFAQCFNFFFAAYKRFSAESGVLIYYHREEKRFLLYVPKQRVSSCNIDYEHRPDVPGYVLIGSIHSHHTMNAYHSGTDRHDEDFFNGIHFTVGRINEGNFSVAASIVVNHVRFPVEPADFICGLRKIKPWYAKRADEEDSAAAPIPETMSHIVAVPERTSTFRIESGRYRYQLDCPGTSDVSWRKCGFPKGWFGQVAKSSAWENIKDGVSRVFPRPSSSSPPATIHNVSLLGAGEETSCKH
;
A
#
# COMPACT_ATOMS: atom_id res chain seq x y z
N MET A 1 -8.67 19.49 18.96
CA MET A 1 -9.35 18.19 19.18
C MET A 1 -8.48 17.34 20.08
N SER A 2 -9.00 16.81 21.17
CA SER A 2 -8.27 15.89 22.06
C SER A 2 -8.42 14.46 21.57
N VAL A 3 -7.30 13.76 21.35
CA VAL A 3 -7.30 12.31 21.06
C VAL A 3 -7.32 11.55 22.40
N PRO A 4 -8.32 10.68 22.65
CA PRO A 4 -8.40 9.97 23.93
C PRO A 4 -7.23 9.02 24.16
N VAL A 5 -6.89 8.77 25.42
CA VAL A 5 -5.96 7.72 25.85
C VAL A 5 -6.75 6.75 26.72
N ILE A 6 -6.75 5.47 26.35
CA ILE A 6 -7.50 4.40 27.00
C ILE A 6 -6.50 3.42 27.62
N ILE A 7 -6.76 2.97 28.84
CA ILE A 7 -6.00 1.89 29.48
C ILE A 7 -6.69 0.56 29.13
N ALA A 8 -5.95 -0.37 28.54
CA ALA A 8 -6.46 -1.68 28.11
C ALA A 8 -6.60 -2.62 29.31
N ASN A 9 -7.64 -2.41 30.13
CA ASN A 9 -8.03 -3.37 31.16
C ASN A 9 -8.95 -4.45 30.55
N PRO A 10 -9.00 -5.66 31.14
CA PRO A 10 -9.94 -6.70 30.74
C PRO A 10 -11.37 -6.20 30.60
N GLY A 11 -11.97 -6.41 29.42
CA GLY A 11 -13.36 -6.06 29.13
C GLY A 11 -13.62 -4.58 28.82
N VAL A 12 -12.59 -3.77 28.61
CA VAL A 12 -12.74 -2.37 28.17
C VAL A 12 -13.26 -2.30 26.74
N ASN A 13 -14.30 -1.48 26.54
CA ASN A 13 -14.75 -1.11 25.21
C ASN A 13 -13.99 0.13 24.72
N TYR A 14 -13.46 0.06 23.50
CA TYR A 14 -12.82 1.20 22.86
C TYR A 14 -13.86 2.15 22.26
N PRO A 15 -13.61 3.47 22.31
CA PRO A 15 -14.54 4.43 21.74
C PRO A 15 -14.61 4.30 20.21
N ASP A 16 -15.72 4.73 19.62
CA ASP A 16 -15.92 4.74 18.17
C ASP A 16 -15.22 5.95 17.51
N GLN A 17 -13.96 6.15 17.87
CA GLN A 17 -13.06 7.18 17.32
C GLN A 17 -11.61 6.72 17.40
N THR A 18 -10.73 7.43 16.70
CA THR A 18 -9.28 7.24 16.83
C THR A 18 -8.84 7.57 18.25
N CYS A 19 -8.06 6.70 18.88
CA CYS A 19 -7.55 6.87 20.24
C CYS A 19 -6.20 6.18 20.43
N TYR A 20 -5.47 6.58 21.47
CA TYR A 20 -4.34 5.80 21.98
C TYR A 20 -4.84 4.77 22.98
N VAL A 21 -4.22 3.59 22.96
CA VAL A 21 -4.49 2.50 23.88
C VAL A 21 -3.19 2.08 24.55
N VAL A 22 -3.18 2.05 25.87
CA VAL A 22 -2.04 1.67 26.69
C VAL A 22 -2.28 0.24 27.19
N GLY A 23 -1.52 -0.70 26.65
CA GLY A 23 -1.51 -2.10 27.08
C GLY A 23 -0.22 -2.45 27.81
N GLU A 24 -0.12 -3.69 28.28
CA GLU A 24 1.09 -4.19 28.95
C GLU A 24 2.31 -4.08 28.03
N ASN A 25 2.13 -4.45 26.76
CA ASN A 25 3.21 -4.49 25.77
C ASN A 25 3.46 -3.16 25.04
N GLY A 26 2.95 -2.04 25.57
CA GLY A 26 3.27 -0.69 25.13
C GLY A 26 2.04 0.14 24.75
N ILE A 27 2.29 1.25 24.04
CA ILE A 27 1.26 2.18 23.58
C ILE A 27 0.94 1.90 22.12
N PHE A 28 -0.34 1.89 21.79
CA PHE A 28 -0.85 1.64 20.46
C PHE A 28 -1.75 2.79 20.01
N LEU A 29 -1.68 3.14 18.74
CA LEU A 29 -2.67 3.95 18.05
C LEU A 29 -3.76 3.03 17.51
N ARG A 30 -4.98 3.16 18.04
CA ARG A 30 -6.17 2.61 17.42
C ARG A 30 -6.67 3.60 16.37
N TRP A 31 -6.34 3.35 15.12
CA TRP A 31 -6.83 4.13 13.98
C TRP A 31 -8.24 3.68 13.62
N LEU A 32 -9.17 4.63 13.58
CA LEU A 32 -10.52 4.38 13.09
C LEU A 32 -10.87 5.35 11.97
N SER A 33 -11.23 4.78 10.82
CA SER A 33 -11.77 5.50 9.69
C SER A 33 -13.04 4.80 9.19
N PRO A 34 -13.80 5.41 8.27
CA PRO A 34 -15.07 4.83 7.82
C PRO A 34 -14.95 3.49 7.07
N LEU A 35 -13.74 3.05 6.72
CA LEU A 35 -13.46 1.79 6.03
C LEU A 35 -12.33 0.97 6.66
N ILE A 36 -11.38 1.60 7.35
CA ILE A 36 -10.21 0.92 7.91
C ILE A 36 -10.19 1.08 9.42
N THR A 37 -10.00 -0.03 10.12
CA THR A 37 -9.68 -0.08 11.54
C THR A 37 -8.32 -0.72 11.70
N ALA A 38 -7.42 -0.08 12.45
CA ALA A 38 -6.11 -0.65 12.74
C ALA A 38 -5.70 -0.42 14.20
N MET A 39 -4.92 -1.36 14.73
CA MET A 39 -4.19 -1.23 15.99
C MET A 39 -2.71 -1.27 15.65
N ILE A 40 -2.01 -0.18 15.95
CA ILE A 40 -0.64 0.06 15.48
C ILE A 40 0.21 0.40 16.67
N ARG A 41 1.32 -0.29 16.90
CA ARG A 41 2.21 0.05 18.00
C ARG A 41 2.88 1.39 17.71
N VAL A 42 2.90 2.26 18.72
CA VAL A 42 3.65 3.52 18.65
C VAL A 42 5.12 3.21 18.95
N ASP A 43 6.02 3.54 18.02
CA ASP A 43 7.45 3.38 18.22
C ASP A 43 7.92 4.16 19.48
N TYR A 44 9.03 3.73 20.08
CA TYR A 44 9.69 4.36 21.24
C TYR A 44 9.05 4.19 22.63
N CYS A 45 7.96 3.43 22.78
CA CYS A 45 7.44 3.06 24.10
C CYS A 45 7.93 1.66 24.53
N GLN A 46 8.74 1.62 25.59
CA GLN A 46 9.15 0.37 26.24
C GLN A 46 7.93 -0.37 26.82
N THR A 47 8.01 -1.69 26.88
CA THR A 47 7.03 -2.55 27.53
C THR A 47 6.74 -2.03 28.93
N LEU A 48 5.47 -1.86 29.28
CA LEU A 48 5.08 -1.52 30.64
C LEU A 48 5.14 -2.81 31.45
N GLN A 49 5.98 -2.88 32.48
CA GLN A 49 6.05 -4.04 33.39
C GLN A 49 4.84 -4.09 34.33
N GLN A 50 3.63 -3.97 33.79
CA GLN A 50 2.39 -3.96 34.55
C GLN A 50 1.46 -5.08 34.07
N SER A 51 1.56 -6.21 34.77
CA SER A 51 0.90 -7.48 34.47
C SER A 51 -0.63 -7.49 34.61
N SER A 52 -1.25 -6.35 34.92
CA SER A 52 -2.71 -6.20 35.02
C SER A 52 -3.35 -5.63 33.74
N LEU A 53 -2.55 -5.19 32.78
CA LEU A 53 -3.01 -4.68 31.48
C LEU A 53 -3.11 -5.81 30.45
N GLU A 54 -3.93 -5.63 29.42
CA GLU A 54 -3.97 -6.55 28.29
C GLU A 54 -2.72 -6.41 27.40
N VAL A 55 -2.25 -7.54 26.87
CA VAL A 55 -1.28 -7.59 25.76
C VAL A 55 -2.03 -7.29 24.47
N LEU A 56 -1.67 -6.20 23.80
CA LEU A 56 -2.33 -5.75 22.57
C LEU A 56 -1.63 -6.29 21.33
N GLN A 57 -2.40 -6.59 20.29
CA GLN A 57 -1.88 -7.08 19.02
C GLN A 57 -2.03 -6.03 17.93
N GLU A 58 -1.00 -5.89 17.10
CA GLU A 58 -1.10 -5.08 15.88
C GLU A 58 -1.99 -5.79 14.87
N TYR A 59 -2.91 -5.05 14.26
CA TYR A 59 -3.72 -5.55 13.16
C TYR A 59 -4.20 -4.39 12.29
N ALA A 60 -4.57 -4.70 11.05
CA ALA A 60 -5.39 -3.82 10.21
C ALA A 60 -6.57 -4.62 9.65
N ARG A 61 -7.69 -3.94 9.45
CA ARG A 61 -8.92 -4.48 8.89
C ARG A 61 -9.50 -3.45 7.94
N ILE A 62 -9.92 -3.88 6.77
CA ILE A 62 -10.60 -3.03 5.80
C ILE A 62 -11.96 -3.62 5.43
N GLY A 63 -13.01 -2.82 5.58
CA GLY A 63 -14.40 -3.19 5.36
C GLY A 63 -14.85 -3.01 3.90
N ILE A 64 -14.28 -3.78 2.98
CA ILE A 64 -14.63 -3.76 1.56
C ILE A 64 -15.01 -5.16 1.07
N ARG A 65 -15.90 -5.23 0.08
CA ARG A 65 -16.11 -6.48 -0.67
C ARG A 65 -14.87 -6.76 -1.55
N PRO A 66 -14.60 -8.00 -1.98
CA PRO A 66 -13.53 -8.27 -2.93
C PRO A 66 -13.74 -7.57 -4.29
N LEU A 67 -12.64 -7.13 -4.91
CA LEU A 67 -12.62 -6.51 -6.23
C LEU A 67 -13.11 -7.50 -7.29
N PRO A 68 -14.12 -7.15 -8.12
CA PRO A 68 -14.62 -8.04 -9.16
C PRO A 68 -13.53 -8.49 -10.15
N ALA A 69 -13.51 -9.78 -10.49
CA ALA A 69 -12.53 -10.41 -11.39
C ALA A 69 -12.39 -9.63 -12.71
N LYS A 70 -13.52 -9.22 -13.31
CA LYS A 70 -13.53 -8.42 -14.54
C LYS A 70 -12.78 -7.10 -14.40
N LYS A 71 -12.93 -6.39 -13.28
CA LYS A 71 -12.22 -5.11 -13.04
C LYS A 71 -10.71 -5.35 -12.86
N PHE A 72 -10.33 -6.41 -12.15
CA PHE A 72 -8.93 -6.79 -12.03
C PHE A 72 -8.34 -7.20 -13.39
N ALA A 73 -9.07 -7.94 -14.22
CA ALA A 73 -8.66 -8.28 -15.59
C ALA A 73 -8.44 -7.04 -16.48
N GLN A 74 -9.30 -6.02 -16.36
CA GLN A 74 -9.12 -4.73 -17.05
C GLN A 74 -7.82 -4.05 -16.63
N CYS A 75 -7.56 -4.01 -15.32
CA CYS A 75 -6.32 -3.48 -14.75
C CYS A 75 -5.09 -4.22 -15.29
N PHE A 76 -5.11 -5.56 -15.25
CA PHE A 76 -4.03 -6.40 -15.76
C PHE A 76 -3.76 -6.15 -17.25
N ASN A 77 -4.80 -6.15 -18.09
CA ASN A 77 -4.63 -5.98 -19.53
C ASN A 77 -4.16 -4.55 -19.88
N PHE A 78 -4.53 -3.55 -19.08
CA PHE A 78 -3.95 -2.22 -19.16
C PHE A 78 -2.45 -2.23 -18.87
N PHE A 79 -2.02 -2.87 -17.77
CA PHE A 79 -0.59 -3.01 -17.45
C PHE A 79 0.18 -3.73 -18.55
N PHE A 80 -0.38 -4.82 -19.09
CA PHE A 80 0.23 -5.53 -20.19
C PHE A 80 0.41 -4.63 -21.44
N ALA A 81 -0.60 -3.84 -21.78
CA ALA A 81 -0.52 -2.89 -22.88
C ALA A 81 0.51 -1.78 -22.62
N ALA A 82 0.53 -1.21 -21.41
CA ALA A 82 1.50 -0.18 -21.02
C ALA A 82 2.94 -0.71 -21.09
N TYR A 83 3.18 -1.91 -20.56
CA TYR A 83 4.47 -2.59 -20.67
C TYR A 83 4.90 -2.82 -22.12
N LYS A 84 3.99 -3.30 -22.98
CA LYS A 84 4.30 -3.51 -24.40
C LYS A 84 4.71 -2.22 -25.12
N ARG A 85 4.19 -1.06 -24.71
CA ARG A 85 4.46 0.22 -25.36
C ARG A 85 5.64 0.99 -24.78
N PHE A 86 5.81 0.93 -23.46
CA PHE A 86 6.75 1.79 -22.73
C PHE A 86 7.85 1.03 -22.01
N SER A 87 7.72 -0.31 -21.86
CA SER A 87 8.60 -1.15 -21.03
C SER A 87 8.77 -0.59 -19.62
N ALA A 88 7.68 -0.07 -19.06
CA ALA A 88 7.63 0.64 -17.80
C ALA A 88 6.53 0.06 -16.90
N GLU A 89 6.61 0.40 -15.62
CA GLU A 89 5.53 0.18 -14.68
C GLU A 89 4.33 1.08 -14.99
N SER A 90 3.17 0.80 -14.41
CA SER A 90 2.00 1.65 -14.50
C SER A 90 1.07 1.39 -13.32
N GLY A 91 0.26 2.39 -12.98
CA GLY A 91 -0.54 2.42 -11.77
C GLY A 91 -2.01 2.74 -12.00
N VAL A 92 -2.85 2.19 -11.14
CA VAL A 92 -4.30 2.39 -11.08
C VAL A 92 -4.70 2.71 -9.66
N LEU A 93 -5.52 3.74 -9.46
CA LEU A 93 -6.11 4.09 -8.18
C LEU A 93 -7.44 3.35 -7.99
N ILE A 94 -7.69 2.91 -6.76
CA ILE A 94 -8.90 2.18 -6.38
C ILE A 94 -9.81 3.12 -5.59
N TYR A 95 -10.97 3.42 -6.14
CA TYR A 95 -12.03 4.18 -5.49
C TYR A 95 -13.17 3.26 -5.10
N TYR A 96 -13.78 3.50 -3.94
CA TYR A 96 -14.86 2.69 -3.40
C TYR A 96 -16.05 3.57 -3.00
N HIS A 97 -17.22 3.24 -3.55
CA HIS A 97 -18.49 3.82 -3.13
C HIS A 97 -19.02 2.99 -1.95
N ARG A 98 -19.09 3.60 -0.77
CA ARG A 98 -19.38 2.89 0.49
C ARG A 98 -20.79 2.31 0.54
N GLU A 99 -21.78 3.10 0.14
CA GLU A 99 -23.20 2.72 0.21
C GLU A 99 -23.55 1.68 -0.87
N GLU A 100 -23.25 1.97 -2.14
CA GLU A 100 -23.49 1.07 -3.27
C GLU A 100 -22.52 -0.11 -3.36
N LYS A 101 -21.51 -0.19 -2.48
CA LYS A 101 -20.49 -1.26 -2.42
C LYS A 101 -19.92 -1.60 -3.79
N ARG A 102 -19.42 -0.59 -4.50
CA ARG A 102 -18.84 -0.76 -5.85
C ARG A 102 -17.53 -0.02 -6.04
N PHE A 103 -16.72 -0.57 -6.93
CA PHE A 103 -15.41 -0.06 -7.26
C PHE A 103 -15.42 0.82 -8.49
N LEU A 104 -14.66 1.91 -8.45
CA LEU A 104 -14.20 2.65 -9.60
C LEU A 104 -12.68 2.49 -9.69
N LEU A 105 -12.20 2.03 -10.85
CA LEU A 105 -10.77 2.00 -11.14
C LEU A 105 -10.45 3.23 -11.98
N TYR A 106 -9.45 4.00 -11.54
CA TYR A 106 -9.08 5.25 -12.16
C TYR A 106 -7.60 5.24 -12.50
N VAL A 107 -7.27 5.56 -13.75
CA VAL A 107 -5.88 5.71 -14.21
C VAL A 107 -5.58 7.21 -14.23
N PRO A 108 -4.81 7.72 -13.25
CA PRO A 108 -4.36 9.11 -13.29
C PRO A 108 -3.35 9.32 -14.42
N LYS A 109 -3.20 10.59 -14.84
CA LYS A 109 -2.02 11.01 -15.61
C LYS A 109 -0.78 10.62 -14.83
N GLN A 110 0.12 9.91 -15.49
CA GLN A 110 1.28 9.32 -14.83
C GLN A 110 2.51 9.34 -15.72
N ARG A 111 3.64 9.67 -15.09
CA ARG A 111 4.97 9.55 -15.68
C ARG A 111 5.59 8.25 -15.20
N VAL A 112 5.91 7.37 -16.14
CA VAL A 112 6.34 6.01 -15.82
C VAL A 112 7.78 5.75 -16.23
N SER A 113 8.48 4.96 -15.40
CA SER A 113 9.78 4.36 -15.70
C SER A 113 9.72 2.86 -15.40
N SER A 114 10.84 2.16 -15.56
CA SER A 114 10.94 0.74 -15.18
C SER A 114 10.88 0.49 -13.67
N CYS A 115 10.94 1.51 -12.82
CA CYS A 115 11.04 1.34 -11.37
C CYS A 115 10.28 2.40 -10.56
N ASN A 116 9.46 3.22 -11.22
CA ASN A 116 8.75 4.31 -10.57
C ASN A 116 7.52 4.72 -11.37
N ILE A 117 6.47 5.10 -10.64
CA ILE A 117 5.26 5.72 -11.20
C ILE A 117 5.04 7.03 -10.45
N ASP A 118 5.12 8.14 -11.17
CA ASP A 118 4.80 9.46 -10.64
C ASP A 118 3.39 9.85 -11.08
N TYR A 119 2.46 9.93 -10.14
CA TYR A 119 1.08 10.34 -10.38
C TYR A 119 0.97 11.86 -10.35
N GLU A 120 0.49 12.49 -11.42
CA GLU A 120 0.33 13.96 -11.45
C GLU A 120 -0.69 14.43 -10.40
N HIS A 121 -1.78 13.68 -10.20
CA HIS A 121 -2.81 14.01 -9.22
C HIS A 121 -3.65 12.77 -8.83
N ARG A 122 -4.17 12.78 -7.61
CA ARG A 122 -5.15 11.81 -7.10
C ARG A 122 -6.49 12.54 -6.93
N PRO A 123 -7.37 12.51 -7.96
CA PRO A 123 -8.58 13.34 -7.94
C PRO A 123 -9.56 12.92 -6.84
N ASP A 124 -10.20 13.90 -6.22
CA ASP A 124 -11.39 13.63 -5.43
C ASP A 124 -12.54 13.27 -6.37
N VAL A 125 -13.13 12.10 -6.17
CA VAL A 125 -14.25 11.61 -6.98
C VAL A 125 -15.51 11.66 -6.12
N PRO A 126 -16.50 12.53 -6.43
CA PRO A 126 -17.71 12.66 -5.63
C PRO A 126 -18.41 11.31 -5.41
N GLY A 127 -18.74 11.01 -4.15
CA GLY A 127 -19.39 9.76 -3.73
C GLY A 127 -18.43 8.57 -3.54
N TYR A 128 -17.12 8.74 -3.81
CA TYR A 128 -16.15 7.67 -3.61
C TYR A 128 -15.05 8.08 -2.64
N VAL A 129 -14.54 7.07 -1.95
CA VAL A 129 -13.33 7.18 -1.14
C VAL A 129 -12.19 6.54 -1.92
N LEU A 130 -11.04 7.21 -2.00
CA LEU A 130 -9.80 6.61 -2.48
C LEU A 130 -9.32 5.61 -1.41
N ILE A 131 -9.26 4.32 -1.75
CA ILE A 131 -8.99 3.24 -0.79
C ILE A 131 -7.70 2.47 -1.05
N GLY A 132 -6.94 2.84 -2.09
CA GLY A 132 -5.74 2.10 -2.43
C GLY A 132 -5.26 2.27 -3.86
N SER A 133 -4.28 1.45 -4.23
CA SER A 133 -3.68 1.41 -5.57
C SER A 133 -3.36 0.00 -6.03
N ILE A 134 -3.23 -0.16 -7.34
CA ILE A 134 -2.66 -1.33 -8.00
C ILE A 134 -1.55 -0.82 -8.90
N HIS A 135 -0.36 -1.40 -8.83
CA HIS A 135 0.70 -1.11 -9.80
C HIS A 135 1.37 -2.37 -10.34
N SER A 136 2.08 -2.24 -11.46
CA SER A 136 2.74 -3.36 -12.13
C SER A 136 4.25 -3.35 -11.97
N HIS A 137 4.86 -4.51 -11.71
CA HIS A 137 6.30 -4.75 -11.68
C HIS A 137 6.83 -5.34 -13.01
N HIS A 138 6.24 -4.97 -14.15
CA HIS A 138 6.59 -5.52 -15.47
C HIS A 138 6.89 -7.04 -15.46
N THR A 139 8.11 -7.43 -15.85
CA THR A 139 8.66 -8.80 -15.84
C THR A 139 9.16 -9.29 -14.47
N MET A 140 9.29 -8.41 -13.48
CA MET A 140 9.75 -8.77 -12.13
C MET A 140 8.63 -9.42 -11.32
N ASN A 141 9.02 -10.14 -10.26
CA ASN A 141 8.06 -10.64 -9.27
C ASN A 141 7.34 -9.47 -8.55
N ALA A 142 6.11 -9.72 -8.12
CA ALA A 142 5.41 -8.81 -7.24
C ALA A 142 6.03 -8.84 -5.84
N TYR A 143 6.53 -7.69 -5.41
CA TYR A 143 6.95 -7.40 -4.04
C TYR A 143 6.78 -5.89 -3.84
N HIS A 144 6.72 -5.40 -2.60
CA HIS A 144 6.76 -3.95 -2.38
C HIS A 144 8.24 -3.55 -2.27
N SER A 145 8.76 -2.81 -3.25
CA SER A 145 10.12 -2.27 -3.24
C SER A 145 10.28 -1.15 -2.20
N GLY A 146 11.51 -0.68 -1.99
CA GLY A 146 11.77 0.46 -1.11
C GLY A 146 11.06 1.75 -1.57
N THR A 147 10.97 1.96 -2.88
CA THR A 147 10.24 3.09 -3.48
C THR A 147 8.74 2.96 -3.26
N ASP A 148 8.17 1.76 -3.51
CA ASP A 148 6.74 1.50 -3.28
C ASP A 148 6.37 1.70 -1.81
N ARG A 149 7.28 1.32 -0.90
CA ARG A 149 7.09 1.54 0.52
C ARG A 149 6.98 3.03 0.84
N HIS A 150 7.89 3.85 0.32
CA HIS A 150 7.89 5.29 0.54
C HIS A 150 6.63 5.98 -0.03
N ASP A 151 6.21 5.60 -1.24
CA ASP A 151 5.03 6.17 -1.90
C ASP A 151 3.72 5.79 -1.21
N GLU A 152 3.67 4.60 -0.61
CA GLU A 152 2.50 4.08 0.11
C GLU A 152 2.49 4.47 1.60
N ASP A 153 3.62 4.88 2.18
CA ASP A 153 3.72 5.22 3.61
C ASP A 153 2.70 6.30 4.01
N PHE A 154 2.40 7.25 3.13
CA PHE A 154 1.43 8.34 3.36
C PHE A 154 0.05 8.07 2.76
N PHE A 155 -0.17 6.89 2.18
CA PHE A 155 -1.42 6.53 1.53
C PHE A 155 -2.10 5.38 2.27
N ASN A 156 -2.98 5.72 3.21
CA ASN A 156 -3.76 4.72 3.92
C ASN A 156 -4.71 3.98 2.97
N GLY A 157 -4.61 2.66 2.89
CA GLY A 157 -5.39 1.88 1.94
C GLY A 157 -4.92 0.45 1.75
N ILE A 158 -5.53 -0.24 0.78
CA ILE A 158 -5.08 -1.53 0.29
C ILE A 158 -4.29 -1.37 -1.01
N HIS A 159 -3.08 -1.91 -1.03
CA HIS A 159 -2.14 -1.76 -2.15
C HIS A 159 -1.83 -3.11 -2.74
N PHE A 160 -1.87 -3.20 -4.06
CA PHE A 160 -1.55 -4.39 -4.82
C PHE A 160 -0.39 -4.13 -5.77
N THR A 161 0.55 -5.07 -5.81
CA THR A 161 1.60 -5.11 -6.83
C THR A 161 1.39 -6.32 -7.71
N VAL A 162 1.42 -6.14 -9.03
CA VAL A 162 1.24 -7.20 -10.03
C VAL A 162 2.52 -7.38 -10.83
N GLY A 163 3.19 -8.51 -10.65
CA GLY A 163 4.45 -8.82 -11.33
C GLY A 163 4.28 -9.93 -12.36
N ARG A 164 5.31 -10.12 -13.20
CA ARG A 164 5.39 -11.18 -14.23
C ARG A 164 4.25 -11.10 -15.25
N ILE A 165 3.88 -9.87 -15.64
CA ILE A 165 2.71 -9.62 -16.50
C ILE A 165 2.88 -10.16 -17.94
N ASN A 166 4.12 -10.46 -18.34
CA ASN A 166 4.46 -11.04 -19.63
C ASN A 166 4.33 -12.58 -19.68
N GLU A 167 3.98 -13.24 -18.57
CA GLU A 167 3.93 -14.70 -18.47
C GLU A 167 2.50 -15.28 -18.51
N GLY A 168 2.40 -16.60 -18.66
CA GLY A 168 1.14 -17.36 -18.57
C GLY A 168 0.46 -17.26 -17.20
N ASN A 169 1.27 -17.16 -16.14
CA ASN A 169 0.85 -17.01 -14.75
C ASN A 169 1.59 -15.82 -14.14
N PHE A 170 0.87 -14.94 -13.46
CA PHE A 170 1.42 -13.72 -12.87
C PHE A 170 1.63 -13.87 -11.35
N SER A 171 2.25 -12.88 -10.74
CA SER A 171 2.42 -12.80 -9.28
C SER A 171 1.68 -11.59 -8.74
N VAL A 172 1.11 -11.70 -7.55
CA VAL A 172 0.42 -10.60 -6.86
C VAL A 172 0.93 -10.52 -5.43
N ALA A 173 1.19 -9.30 -4.96
CA ALA A 173 1.40 -8.99 -3.56
C ALA A 173 0.32 -8.00 -3.12
N ALA A 174 -0.15 -8.12 -1.87
CA ALA A 174 -1.15 -7.21 -1.32
C ALA A 174 -0.77 -6.82 0.11
N SER A 175 -1.03 -5.57 0.48
CA SER A 175 -0.88 -5.09 1.85
C SER A 175 -1.92 -4.04 2.18
N ILE A 176 -2.34 -3.99 3.43
CA ILE A 176 -3.04 -2.83 4.00
C ILE A 176 -1.97 -1.93 4.61
N VAL A 177 -1.93 -0.65 4.21
CA VAL A 177 -1.03 0.35 4.79
C VAL A 177 -1.87 1.34 5.59
N VAL A 178 -1.50 1.56 6.85
CA VAL A 178 -2.14 2.54 7.73
C VAL A 178 -1.06 3.18 8.59
N ASN A 179 -1.01 4.50 8.61
CA ASN A 179 -0.09 5.27 9.45
C ASN A 179 1.36 4.76 9.34
N HIS A 180 1.86 4.64 8.10
CA HIS A 180 3.21 4.14 7.75
C HIS A 180 3.50 2.68 8.09
N VAL A 181 2.53 1.93 8.64
CA VAL A 181 2.68 0.52 8.98
C VAL A 181 1.97 -0.34 7.93
N ARG A 182 2.73 -1.30 7.40
CA ARG A 182 2.30 -2.25 6.37
C ARG A 182 1.92 -3.59 6.99
N PHE A 183 0.72 -4.04 6.67
CA PHE A 183 0.15 -5.32 7.04
C PHE A 183 -0.02 -6.17 5.77
N PRO A 184 0.89 -7.13 5.50
CA PRO A 184 0.76 -8.03 4.36
C PRO A 184 -0.53 -8.85 4.44
N VAL A 185 -1.23 -9.02 3.32
CA VAL A 185 -2.46 -9.83 3.23
C VAL A 185 -2.44 -10.77 2.03
N GLU A 186 -3.29 -11.80 2.05
CA GLU A 186 -3.44 -12.70 0.89
C GLU A 186 -4.30 -12.02 -0.19
N PRO A 187 -3.75 -11.80 -1.42
CA PRO A 187 -4.49 -11.13 -2.50
C PRO A 187 -5.84 -11.79 -2.86
N ALA A 188 -5.95 -13.11 -2.71
CA ALA A 188 -7.16 -13.86 -3.04
C ALA A 188 -8.36 -13.49 -2.16
N ASP A 189 -8.13 -12.99 -0.93
CA ASP A 189 -9.20 -12.53 -0.03
C ASP A 189 -9.84 -11.22 -0.53
N PHE A 190 -9.13 -10.48 -1.39
CA PHE A 190 -9.54 -9.15 -1.85
C PHE A 190 -9.83 -9.06 -3.35
N ILE A 191 -9.59 -10.13 -4.13
CA ILE A 191 -9.86 -10.17 -5.57
C ILE A 191 -10.70 -11.42 -5.89
N CYS A 192 -11.93 -11.21 -6.36
CA CYS A 192 -12.79 -12.31 -6.79
C CYS A 192 -12.12 -13.14 -7.89
N GLY A 193 -12.18 -14.46 -7.77
CA GLY A 193 -11.69 -15.39 -8.79
C GLY A 193 -10.17 -15.48 -8.88
N LEU A 194 -9.42 -14.80 -8.01
CA LEU A 194 -7.98 -14.95 -7.97
C LEU A 194 -7.60 -16.22 -7.19
N ARG A 195 -6.91 -17.15 -7.84
CA ARG A 195 -6.51 -18.43 -7.26
C ARG A 195 -4.99 -18.57 -7.22
N LYS A 196 -4.47 -18.86 -6.04
CA LYS A 196 -3.07 -19.18 -5.80
C LYS A 196 -2.72 -20.53 -6.43
N ILE A 197 -1.61 -20.59 -7.16
CA ILE A 197 -1.09 -21.81 -7.79
C ILE A 197 0.36 -22.04 -7.36
N LYS A 198 0.69 -23.31 -7.09
CA LYS A 198 2.06 -23.73 -6.77
C LYS A 198 2.94 -23.60 -8.04
N PRO A 199 4.18 -23.08 -7.95
CA PRO A 199 5.07 -23.00 -9.10
C PRO A 199 5.46 -24.39 -9.61
N TRP A 200 5.64 -24.54 -10.93
CA TRP A 200 5.92 -25.83 -11.59
C TRP A 200 7.25 -26.49 -11.20
N TYR A 201 8.15 -25.75 -10.54
CA TYR A 201 9.44 -26.25 -10.04
C TYR A 201 9.42 -26.57 -8.53
N ALA A 202 8.27 -26.47 -7.85
CA ALA A 202 8.11 -27.03 -6.51
C ALA A 202 8.08 -28.57 -6.64
N LYS A 203 9.26 -29.19 -6.66
CA LYS A 203 9.37 -30.64 -6.44
C LYS A 203 8.69 -30.97 -5.11
N ARG A 204 7.91 -32.05 -5.14
CA ARG A 204 7.28 -32.75 -4.02
C ARG A 204 8.01 -32.53 -2.69
N ALA A 205 7.54 -31.55 -1.94
CA ALA A 205 7.55 -31.57 -0.50
C ALA A 205 6.06 -31.48 -0.16
N ASP A 206 5.60 -32.50 0.56
CA ASP A 206 4.38 -32.45 1.37
C ASP A 206 3.08 -32.71 0.58
N GLU A 207 2.87 -33.98 0.25
CA GLU A 207 1.55 -34.60 0.40
C GLU A 207 1.24 -34.64 1.91
N GLU A 208 0.58 -33.60 2.42
CA GLU A 208 -0.21 -33.67 3.65
C GLU A 208 -1.20 -32.49 3.69
N ASP A 209 -2.48 -32.85 3.72
CA ASP A 209 -3.66 -32.10 4.14
C ASP A 209 -3.88 -30.63 3.73
N SER A 210 -4.93 -30.41 2.96
CA SER A 210 -6.18 -29.95 3.57
C SER A 210 -7.32 -29.96 2.56
N ALA A 211 -8.42 -30.59 2.98
CA ALA A 211 -9.70 -30.46 2.33
C ALA A 211 -10.04 -28.98 2.16
N ALA A 212 -10.40 -28.58 0.94
CA ALA A 212 -10.99 -27.29 0.67
C ALA A 212 -12.24 -27.13 1.54
N ALA A 213 -12.15 -26.28 2.57
CA ALA A 213 -13.31 -25.91 3.36
C ALA A 213 -14.34 -25.23 2.42
N PRO A 214 -15.63 -25.60 2.51
CA PRO A 214 -16.66 -24.93 1.74
C PRO A 214 -16.71 -23.45 2.12
N ILE A 215 -16.78 -22.59 1.11
CA ILE A 215 -16.96 -21.15 1.27
C ILE A 215 -18.33 -20.94 1.94
N PRO A 216 -18.41 -20.41 3.17
CA PRO A 216 -19.71 -20.11 3.77
C PRO A 216 -20.30 -18.90 3.06
N GLU A 217 -21.44 -19.11 2.39
CA GLU A 217 -22.32 -18.02 2.04
C GLU A 217 -22.85 -17.43 3.34
N THR A 218 -22.69 -16.11 3.50
CA THR A 218 -22.90 -15.28 4.70
C THR A 218 -21.69 -15.23 5.66
N MET A 219 -21.06 -14.05 5.78
CA MET A 219 -20.70 -13.36 7.03
C MET A 219 -19.68 -12.22 6.79
N SER A 220 -19.88 -11.13 7.54
CA SER A 220 -19.14 -9.86 7.67
C SER A 220 -17.78 -9.75 6.94
N HIS A 221 -17.69 -8.84 5.95
CA HIS A 221 -16.46 -8.53 5.21
C HIS A 221 -15.41 -7.77 6.05
N ILE A 222 -14.91 -8.41 7.11
CA ILE A 222 -13.78 -7.95 7.90
C ILE A 222 -12.68 -9.01 7.75
N VAL A 223 -11.68 -8.73 6.92
CA VAL A 223 -10.47 -9.57 6.85
C VAL A 223 -9.51 -9.08 7.93
N ALA A 224 -9.28 -9.91 8.96
CA ALA A 224 -8.30 -9.64 10.00
C ALA A 224 -6.92 -10.17 9.55
N VAL A 225 -5.89 -9.34 9.64
CA VAL A 225 -4.50 -9.76 9.37
C VAL A 225 -3.93 -10.48 10.59
N PRO A 226 -3.31 -11.66 10.45
CA PRO A 226 -2.66 -12.35 11.56
C PRO A 226 -1.37 -11.66 12.03
N GLU A 227 -0.94 -12.07 13.22
CA GLU A 227 0.11 -11.47 14.05
C GLU A 227 1.40 -11.08 13.32
N ARG A 228 1.98 -9.96 13.77
CA ARG A 228 3.36 -9.56 13.45
C ARG A 228 4.35 -10.42 14.24
N THR A 229 4.30 -11.74 14.08
CA THR A 229 5.43 -12.59 14.44
C THR A 229 6.55 -12.29 13.44
N SER A 230 7.78 -12.27 13.92
CA SER A 230 9.01 -11.99 13.17
C SER A 230 9.28 -12.91 11.97
N THR A 231 8.33 -13.77 11.62
CA THR A 231 8.34 -14.76 10.54
C THR A 231 7.22 -14.60 9.51
N PHE A 232 6.27 -13.67 9.67
CA PHE A 232 5.25 -13.38 8.62
C PHE A 232 5.83 -12.54 7.47
N ARG A 233 6.92 -13.03 6.86
CA ARG A 233 7.20 -12.73 5.45
C ARG A 233 6.14 -13.49 4.68
N ILE A 234 5.02 -12.86 4.33
CA ILE A 234 4.30 -13.31 3.13
C ILE A 234 5.37 -13.32 2.05
N GLU A 235 5.63 -14.51 1.51
CA GLU A 235 6.59 -14.79 0.46
C GLU A 235 6.12 -14.15 -0.86
N SER A 236 5.91 -12.83 -0.82
CA SER A 236 5.49 -12.00 -1.93
C SER A 236 6.42 -12.28 -3.11
N GLY A 237 5.82 -12.73 -4.21
CA GLY A 237 6.55 -13.10 -5.42
C GLY A 237 7.01 -14.57 -5.53
N ARG A 238 6.84 -15.43 -4.50
CA ARG A 238 7.06 -16.88 -4.65
C ARG A 238 5.87 -17.59 -5.28
N TYR A 239 4.66 -17.12 -4.99
CA TYR A 239 3.44 -17.72 -5.51
C TYR A 239 3.03 -17.15 -6.85
N ARG A 240 2.42 -18.03 -7.64
CA ARG A 240 1.79 -17.69 -8.91
C ARG A 240 0.29 -17.58 -8.68
N TYR A 241 -0.37 -16.81 -9.52
CA TYR A 241 -1.83 -16.67 -9.50
C TYR A 241 -2.43 -16.89 -10.89
N GLN A 242 -3.63 -17.44 -10.88
CA GLN A 242 -4.54 -17.49 -12.01
C GLN A 242 -5.79 -16.70 -11.67
N LEU A 243 -6.40 -16.11 -12.69
CA LEU A 243 -7.65 -15.38 -12.56
C LEU A 243 -8.75 -16.13 -13.29
N ASP A 244 -9.75 -16.54 -12.54
CA ASP A 244 -11.00 -17.04 -13.06
C ASP A 244 -12.01 -15.87 -13.08
N CYS A 245 -12.81 -15.77 -14.14
CA CYS A 245 -13.87 -14.75 -14.26
C CYS A 245 -15.24 -15.44 -14.14
N PRO A 246 -15.81 -15.53 -12.92
CA PRO A 246 -17.10 -16.17 -12.74
C PRO A 246 -18.19 -15.42 -13.51
N GLY A 247 -19.09 -16.17 -14.16
CA GLY A 247 -20.27 -15.61 -14.84
C GLY A 247 -20.04 -15.04 -16.24
N THR A 248 -18.84 -15.21 -16.82
CA THR A 248 -18.61 -14.96 -18.25
C THR A 248 -18.37 -16.28 -18.97
N SER A 249 -19.38 -16.79 -19.68
CA SER A 249 -19.30 -18.08 -20.39
C SER A 249 -18.25 -18.13 -21.49
N ASP A 250 -17.82 -16.99 -22.05
CA ASP A 250 -17.11 -16.97 -23.34
C ASP A 250 -15.87 -16.08 -23.44
N VAL A 251 -15.44 -15.41 -22.35
CA VAL A 251 -14.33 -14.45 -22.42
C VAL A 251 -13.27 -14.80 -21.39
N SER A 252 -12.21 -15.49 -21.84
CA SER A 252 -10.95 -15.58 -21.11
C SER A 252 -10.59 -14.18 -20.60
N TRP A 253 -10.19 -14.05 -19.33
CA TRP A 253 -9.80 -12.75 -18.75
C TRP A 253 -8.76 -12.00 -19.59
N ARG A 254 -7.95 -12.74 -20.38
CA ARG A 254 -6.97 -12.21 -21.34
C ARG A 254 -7.60 -11.43 -22.51
N LYS A 255 -8.87 -11.68 -22.81
CA LYS A 255 -9.67 -10.99 -23.83
C LYS A 255 -10.47 -9.81 -23.25
N CYS A 256 -10.38 -9.55 -21.95
CA CYS A 256 -11.08 -8.44 -21.31
C CYS A 256 -10.45 -7.10 -21.72
N GLY A 257 -11.14 -6.29 -22.52
CA GLY A 257 -10.68 -4.93 -22.85
C GLY A 257 -10.75 -3.99 -21.64
N PHE A 258 -9.90 -2.97 -21.61
CA PHE A 258 -9.92 -1.89 -20.62
C PHE A 258 -10.45 -0.57 -21.21
N PRO A 259 -10.89 0.40 -20.39
CA PRO A 259 -11.40 1.68 -20.89
C PRO A 259 -10.40 2.40 -21.80
N LYS A 260 -10.85 2.84 -22.99
CA LYS A 260 -10.00 3.45 -24.03
C LYS A 260 -9.18 4.64 -23.52
N GLY A 261 -9.75 5.44 -22.62
CA GLY A 261 -9.11 6.63 -22.08
C GLY A 261 -7.92 6.38 -21.15
N TRP A 262 -7.78 5.16 -20.59
CA TRP A 262 -6.71 4.84 -19.64
C TRP A 262 -5.32 4.92 -20.28
N PHE A 263 -5.19 4.41 -21.50
CA PHE A 263 -3.89 4.34 -22.16
C PHE A 263 -3.31 5.73 -22.48
N GLY A 264 -4.18 6.70 -22.77
CA GLY A 264 -3.78 8.09 -23.04
C GLY A 264 -3.29 8.86 -21.80
N GLN A 265 -3.37 8.27 -20.60
CA GLN A 265 -2.90 8.89 -19.36
C GLN A 265 -1.44 8.54 -19.03
N VAL A 266 -0.80 7.67 -19.82
CA VAL A 266 0.56 7.17 -19.53
C VAL A 266 1.58 7.83 -20.44
N ALA A 267 2.59 8.45 -19.85
CA ALA A 267 3.74 9.01 -20.57
C ALA A 267 5.06 8.49 -19.96
N LYS A 268 6.06 8.21 -20.79
CA LYS A 268 7.40 7.82 -20.30
C LYS A 268 8.07 9.05 -19.67
N SER A 269 8.74 8.87 -18.53
CA SER A 269 9.57 9.95 -17.97
C SER A 269 10.79 10.15 -18.88
N SER A 270 10.80 11.24 -19.65
CA SER A 270 11.86 11.56 -20.62
C SER A 270 13.17 12.06 -19.97
N ALA A 271 13.56 11.54 -18.80
CA ALA A 271 14.64 12.10 -17.97
C ALA A 271 15.69 11.11 -17.42
N TRP A 272 15.71 9.85 -17.88
CA TRP A 272 16.79 8.91 -17.51
C TRP A 272 17.51 8.24 -18.69
N GLU A 273 17.06 8.44 -19.93
CA GLU A 273 17.77 7.91 -21.12
C GLU A 273 19.05 8.70 -21.46
N ASN A 274 19.29 9.87 -20.85
CA ASN A 274 20.47 10.70 -21.10
C ASN A 274 21.61 10.56 -20.07
N ILE A 275 21.56 9.58 -19.15
CA ILE A 275 22.63 9.37 -18.14
C ILE A 275 23.48 8.12 -18.44
N LYS A 276 23.17 7.38 -19.52
CA LYS A 276 24.01 6.25 -19.96
C LYS A 276 25.17 6.64 -20.88
N ASP A 277 25.19 7.86 -21.42
CA ASP A 277 26.34 8.41 -22.13
C ASP A 277 26.99 9.50 -21.27
N GLY A 278 28.08 9.12 -20.62
CA GLY A 278 28.67 9.84 -19.50
C GLY A 278 29.17 11.25 -19.81
N VAL A 279 28.65 12.20 -19.04
CA VAL A 279 29.47 13.29 -18.49
C VAL A 279 29.45 13.14 -16.98
N SER A 280 30.62 12.79 -16.44
CA SER A 280 30.86 12.75 -15.00
C SER A 280 30.54 14.10 -14.37
N ARG A 281 29.58 14.12 -13.44
CA ARG A 281 29.53 15.15 -12.41
C ARG A 281 29.68 14.48 -11.06
N VAL A 282 30.94 14.44 -10.63
CA VAL A 282 31.34 14.29 -9.24
C VAL A 282 30.65 15.40 -8.45
N PHE A 283 29.69 15.05 -7.61
CA PHE A 283 29.28 15.93 -6.51
C PHE A 283 30.17 15.62 -5.30
N PRO A 284 30.86 16.61 -4.71
CA PRO A 284 31.81 16.37 -3.64
C PRO A 284 31.06 15.95 -2.36
N ARG A 285 31.55 14.88 -1.72
CA ARG A 285 31.18 14.55 -0.34
C ARG A 285 31.75 15.63 0.59
N PRO A 286 31.00 16.14 1.58
CA PRO A 286 31.61 16.87 2.68
C PRO A 286 32.39 15.89 3.56
N SER A 287 33.69 16.13 3.68
CA SER A 287 34.62 15.37 4.50
C SER A 287 34.40 15.67 5.99
N SER A 288 34.23 14.62 6.78
CA SER A 288 34.26 14.64 8.23
C SER A 288 35.70 14.71 8.75
N SER A 289 36.13 15.87 9.28
CA SER A 289 37.26 15.96 10.22
C SER A 289 37.38 17.33 10.90
N SER A 290 36.85 17.41 12.13
CA SER A 290 37.38 18.15 13.32
C SER A 290 37.39 19.70 13.37
N PRO A 291 37.49 20.35 14.56
CA PRO A 291 36.81 20.17 15.87
C PRO A 291 36.20 21.54 16.37
N PRO A 292 35.67 21.70 17.61
CA PRO A 292 34.76 22.79 17.96
C PRO A 292 35.49 24.06 18.41
N ALA A 293 34.98 25.24 18.04
CA ALA A 293 35.48 26.53 18.52
C ALA A 293 34.35 27.34 19.18
N THR A 294 34.39 27.33 20.52
CA THR A 294 34.35 28.46 21.45
C THR A 294 33.32 29.59 21.26
N ILE A 295 32.45 29.70 22.26
CA ILE A 295 31.59 30.85 22.58
C ILE A 295 32.46 32.03 23.05
N HIS A 296 32.26 33.21 22.47
CA HIS A 296 32.57 34.50 23.12
C HIS A 296 31.49 35.56 22.84
N ASN A 297 31.19 36.31 23.91
CA ASN A 297 30.22 37.40 24.07
C ASN A 297 30.50 38.67 23.25
N VAL A 298 29.51 39.59 23.30
CA VAL A 298 29.52 41.09 23.27
C VAL A 298 28.55 41.61 22.18
N SER A 299 27.31 41.99 22.49
CA SER A 299 26.77 43.25 23.12
C SER A 299 26.73 44.50 22.23
N LEU A 300 25.47 44.93 21.97
CA LEU A 300 24.87 46.29 22.02
C LEU A 300 25.17 47.40 21.00
N LEU A 301 24.13 48.24 20.86
CA LEU A 301 23.93 49.54 20.15
C LEU A 301 23.35 49.39 18.73
N GLY A 302 22.26 50.05 18.32
CA GLY A 302 21.47 51.18 18.86
C GLY A 302 21.12 52.15 17.71
N ALA A 303 19.95 52.82 17.80
CA ALA A 303 19.33 53.83 16.89
C ALA A 303 18.57 53.25 15.68
N GLY A 304 17.26 53.49 15.49
CA GLY A 304 16.56 54.78 15.26
C GLY A 304 16.35 54.89 13.73
N GLU A 305 15.22 55.17 13.09
CA GLU A 305 14.05 56.06 13.27
C GLU A 305 12.89 55.44 12.42
N GLU A 306 11.64 55.40 12.90
CA GLU A 306 10.51 56.32 12.61
C GLU A 306 10.04 56.54 11.15
N THR A 307 8.71 56.72 11.04
CA THR A 307 7.82 57.14 9.93
C THR A 307 7.14 56.00 9.15
N SER A 308 5.85 55.65 9.35
CA SER A 308 4.56 56.38 9.35
C SER A 308 3.87 56.49 7.98
N CYS A 309 2.55 56.22 8.03
CA CYS A 309 1.44 56.46 7.09
C CYS A 309 1.11 55.33 6.11
N LYS A 310 -0.04 54.62 6.25
CA LYS A 310 -1.47 55.06 6.06
C LYS A 310 -1.71 55.46 4.59
N HIS A 311 -2.71 54.97 3.85
CA HIS A 311 -4.03 54.42 4.18
C HIS A 311 -4.36 53.15 3.39
#